data_AF-A0A8I0T4H7-F1
#
_entry.id   AF-A0A8I0T4H7-F1
#
_cell.length_a   1.000
_cell.length_b   1.000
_cell.length_c   1.000
_cell.angle_alpha   90.00
_cell.angle_beta   90.00
_cell.angle_gamma   90.00
#
_symmetry.space_group_name_H-M   'P 1'
#
loop_
_entity.id
_entity.type
_entity.pdbx_description
1 polymer ?
#
loop_
_entity_poly.entity_id
_entity_poly.type
_entity_poly.pdbx_seq_one_letter_code
_entity_poly.pdbx_strand_id
1 'polypeptide(L)'
;MRFVSLIVVWLGFLLVSIPSYSSEVALDYVMGEGDVKGLRLGYRPAYFSISEYGFSEGSYIYFELSTNYWEYGDPKRSDTSFAIALSPVLNVPITKLGTMPVNFEFGIGMSYVSDTRFAGKDIGVHYQFEDRIGINLSVTPYSRVGMRYLHYSNAGLSDHNPGLDFFNLFYVRRF
;
A
#
# COMPACT_ATOMS: atom_id res chain seq x y z
N MET A 1 24.85 5.74 10.25
CA MET A 1 25.27 5.74 8.82
C MET A 1 24.63 4.57 8.04
N ARG A 2 23.32 4.31 8.22
CA ARG A 2 22.61 3.21 7.52
C ARG A 2 21.39 3.68 6.71
N PHE A 3 21.04 4.97 6.78
CA PHE A 3 19.92 5.56 6.04
C PHE A 3 20.27 6.05 4.63
N VAL A 4 21.57 6.21 4.32
CA VAL A 4 22.01 6.89 3.07
C VAL A 4 22.20 5.90 1.91
N SER A 5 22.31 4.60 2.18
CA SER A 5 22.65 3.60 1.15
C SER A 5 21.43 3.00 0.41
N LEU A 6 20.20 3.27 0.83
CA LEU A 6 18.97 2.74 0.21
C LEU A 6 18.38 3.63 -0.89
N ILE A 7 18.90 4.86 -1.06
CA ILE A 7 18.44 5.79 -2.11
C ILE A 7 18.93 5.36 -3.52
N VAL A 8 20.00 4.56 -3.61
CA VAL A 8 20.67 4.28 -4.89
C VAL A 8 19.98 3.16 -5.71
N VAL A 9 19.16 2.30 -5.11
CA VAL A 9 18.44 1.25 -5.87
C VAL A 9 17.18 1.79 -6.55
N TRP A 10 16.68 2.97 -6.17
CA TRP A 10 15.41 3.51 -6.68
C TRP A 10 15.51 4.45 -7.88
N LEU A 11 16.71 4.94 -8.22
CA LEU A 11 16.90 5.78 -9.41
C LEU A 11 16.78 5.00 -10.74
N GLY A 12 16.84 3.68 -10.71
CA GLY A 12 16.69 2.83 -11.90
C GLY A 12 15.24 2.61 -12.35
N PHE A 13 14.27 2.63 -11.43
CA PHE A 13 12.86 2.40 -11.77
C PHE A 13 12.13 3.66 -12.26
N LEU A 14 12.74 4.84 -12.15
CA LEU A 14 12.27 6.08 -12.76
C LEU A 14 12.41 6.11 -14.30
N LEU A 15 13.01 5.07 -14.92
CA LEU A 15 13.29 5.01 -16.36
C LEU A 15 12.46 3.99 -17.14
N VAL A 16 11.51 3.29 -16.52
CA VAL A 16 10.54 2.49 -17.28
C VAL A 16 9.35 3.37 -17.63
N SER A 17 9.51 4.16 -18.68
CA SER A 17 8.42 4.89 -19.33
C SER A 17 7.52 3.87 -20.03
N ILE A 18 6.56 3.27 -19.31
CA ILE A 18 5.35 2.76 -19.97
C ILE A 18 4.51 4.01 -20.23
N PRO A 19 4.30 4.43 -21.49
CA PRO A 19 3.51 5.61 -21.80
C PRO A 19 2.02 5.28 -21.57
N SER A 20 1.62 5.28 -20.31
CA SER A 20 0.23 5.36 -19.87
C SER A 20 0.01 6.80 -19.43
N TYR A 21 -0.94 7.51 -20.07
CA TYR A 21 -1.30 8.90 -19.77
C TYR A 21 -1.83 9.14 -18.33
N SER A 22 -1.73 8.16 -17.45
CA SER A 22 -2.24 8.22 -16.08
C SER A 22 -1.51 7.20 -15.21
N SER A 23 -0.18 7.27 -15.12
CA SER A 23 0.54 6.50 -14.08
C SER A 23 0.46 7.24 -12.75
N GLU A 24 0.49 6.51 -11.64
CA GLU A 24 0.58 7.13 -10.32
C GLU A 24 1.68 6.51 -9.46
N VAL A 25 2.26 7.34 -8.60
CA VAL A 25 3.10 6.92 -7.47
C VAL A 25 2.41 7.27 -6.15
N ALA A 26 2.56 6.41 -5.16
CA ALA A 26 2.06 6.58 -3.81
C ALA A 26 3.20 6.55 -2.81
N LEU A 27 3.13 7.43 -1.81
CA LEU A 27 3.97 7.42 -0.62
C LEU A 27 3.09 7.35 0.61
N ASP A 28 3.39 6.38 1.47
CA ASP A 28 2.61 6.05 2.65
C ASP A 28 3.51 6.12 3.88
N TYR A 29 3.03 6.79 4.94
CA TYR A 29 3.54 6.61 6.29
C TYR A 29 2.74 5.49 6.96
N VAL A 30 3.43 4.46 7.45
CA VAL A 30 2.85 3.23 7.97
C VAL A 30 2.99 3.19 9.48
N MET A 31 1.90 2.88 10.19
CA MET A 31 1.86 2.66 11.63
C MET A 31 1.25 1.28 11.89
N GLY A 32 1.98 0.38 12.51
CA GLY A 32 1.50 -0.97 12.83
C GLY A 32 1.19 -1.16 14.30
N GLU A 33 0.86 -2.39 14.67
CA GLU A 33 0.70 -2.79 16.06
C GLU A 33 1.97 -2.54 16.91
N GLY A 34 1.77 -2.22 18.20
CA GLY A 34 2.87 -1.89 19.10
C GLY A 34 3.56 -0.58 18.70
N ASP A 35 4.87 -0.62 18.48
CA ASP A 35 5.68 0.53 18.05
C ASP A 35 6.22 0.34 16.62
N VAL A 36 5.49 -0.39 15.79
CA VAL A 36 5.87 -0.54 14.38
C VAL A 36 5.62 0.76 13.62
N LYS A 37 6.64 1.26 12.94
CA LYS A 37 6.56 2.39 12.01
C LYS A 37 7.22 2.03 10.69
N GLY A 38 6.82 2.67 9.61
CA GLY A 38 7.36 2.33 8.31
C GLY A 38 7.04 3.32 7.21
N LEU A 39 7.54 2.98 6.03
CA LEU A 39 7.27 3.66 4.79
C LEU A 39 6.83 2.65 3.74
N ARG A 40 5.90 3.05 2.90
CA ARG A 40 5.51 2.29 1.72
C ARG A 40 5.55 3.16 0.47
N LEU A 41 6.03 2.57 -0.61
CA LEU A 41 6.03 3.15 -1.95
C LEU A 41 5.18 2.28 -2.85
N GLY A 42 4.26 2.89 -3.59
CA GLY A 42 3.38 2.21 -4.55
C GLY A 42 3.54 2.78 -5.95
N TYR A 43 3.48 1.91 -6.96
CA TYR A 43 3.41 2.27 -8.37
C TYR A 43 2.14 1.69 -8.99
N ARG A 44 1.41 2.51 -9.74
CA ARG A 44 0.10 2.19 -10.34
C ARG A 44 0.13 2.57 -11.82
N PRO A 45 0.38 1.61 -12.73
CA PRO A 45 0.61 1.92 -14.15
C PRO A 45 -0.67 2.25 -14.93
N ALA A 46 -1.83 1.76 -14.49
CA ALA A 46 -3.07 1.87 -15.26
C ALA A 46 -4.33 1.80 -14.37
N TYR A 47 -5.42 2.33 -14.92
CA TYR A 47 -6.78 2.30 -14.37
C TYR A 47 -7.74 1.66 -15.37
N PHE A 48 -8.68 0.88 -14.87
CA PHE A 48 -9.74 0.27 -15.66
C PHE A 48 -11.07 0.79 -15.13
N SER A 49 -11.79 1.57 -15.94
CA SER A 49 -13.14 2.02 -15.57
C SER A 49 -14.05 0.80 -15.40
N ILE A 50 -14.86 0.82 -14.35
CA ILE A 50 -15.85 -0.23 -14.09
C ILE A 50 -17.27 0.32 -13.99
N SER A 51 -17.47 1.57 -14.39
CA SER A 51 -18.79 2.24 -14.31
C SER A 51 -19.85 1.50 -15.14
N GLU A 52 -19.45 0.80 -16.21
CA GLU A 52 -20.34 0.01 -17.07
C GLU A 52 -20.81 -1.31 -16.42
N TYR A 53 -20.15 -1.76 -15.35
CA TYR A 53 -20.45 -3.03 -14.67
C TYR A 53 -21.32 -2.83 -13.41
N GLY A 54 -22.15 -1.79 -13.38
CA GLY A 54 -23.08 -1.52 -12.28
C GLY A 54 -22.49 -0.74 -11.09
N PHE A 55 -21.28 -0.22 -11.23
CA PHE A 55 -20.68 0.71 -10.25
C PHE A 55 -21.01 2.16 -10.59
N SER A 56 -20.91 3.06 -9.61
CA SER A 56 -21.13 4.49 -9.82
C SER A 56 -20.14 5.09 -10.80
N GLU A 57 -20.55 6.14 -11.51
CA GLU A 57 -19.67 6.89 -12.42
C GLU A 57 -18.36 7.30 -11.72
N GLY A 58 -17.24 7.09 -12.40
CA GLY A 58 -15.91 7.38 -11.87
C GLY A 58 -15.33 6.26 -10.99
N SER A 59 -16.01 5.11 -10.88
CA SER A 59 -15.43 3.91 -10.27
C SER A 59 -14.44 3.23 -11.20
N TYR A 60 -13.33 2.77 -10.65
CA TYR A 60 -12.27 2.09 -11.39
C TYR A 60 -11.52 1.06 -10.54
N ILE A 61 -10.82 0.16 -11.21
CA ILE A 61 -9.85 -0.75 -10.62
C ILE A 61 -8.44 -0.34 -11.06
N TYR A 62 -7.46 -0.44 -10.17
CA TYR A 62 -6.05 -0.34 -10.50
C TYR A 62 -5.25 -1.48 -9.89
N PHE A 63 -4.08 -1.75 -10.46
CA PHE A 63 -3.08 -2.61 -9.82
C PHE A 63 -2.03 -1.73 -9.16
N GLU A 64 -1.69 -2.05 -7.90
CA GLU A 64 -0.57 -1.44 -7.19
C GLU A 64 0.52 -2.47 -6.97
N LEU A 65 1.71 -2.21 -7.52
CA LEU A 65 2.95 -2.84 -7.07
C LEU A 65 3.53 -1.97 -5.97
N SER A 66 3.82 -2.55 -4.80
CA SER A 66 4.30 -1.81 -3.64
C SER A 66 5.49 -2.45 -2.97
N THR A 67 6.26 -1.61 -2.30
CA THR A 67 7.34 -2.01 -1.40
C THR A 67 7.12 -1.35 -0.05
N ASN A 68 7.37 -2.08 1.03
CA ASN A 68 7.10 -1.69 2.39
C ASN A 68 8.35 -1.94 3.23
N TYR A 69 8.75 -0.96 4.04
CA TYR A 69 9.79 -1.11 5.04
C TYR A 69 9.17 -0.83 6.41
N TRP A 70 9.35 -1.77 7.34
CA TRP A 70 8.82 -1.69 8.69
C TRP A 70 9.95 -1.81 9.71
N GLU A 71 9.86 -1.01 10.76
CA GLU A 71 10.80 -1.00 11.87
C GLU A 71 9.99 -1.07 13.18
N TYR A 72 10.43 -1.90 14.11
CA TYR A 72 9.80 -2.14 15.40
C TYR A 72 10.80 -1.95 16.55
N GLY A 73 10.42 -1.18 17.56
CA GLY A 73 11.18 -1.01 18.80
C GLY A 73 12.10 0.23 18.82
N ASP A 74 12.88 0.34 19.89
CA ASP A 74 13.79 1.48 20.10
C ASP A 74 14.94 1.46 19.06
N PRO A 75 15.40 2.62 18.55
CA PRO A 75 16.57 2.72 17.66
C PRO A 75 17.83 1.96 18.10
N LYS A 76 17.98 1.64 19.39
CA LYS A 76 19.10 0.86 19.93
C LYS A 76 18.92 -0.66 19.83
N ARG A 77 17.67 -1.14 19.68
CA ARG A 77 17.27 -2.56 19.52
C ARG A 77 16.02 -2.63 18.63
N SER A 78 16.21 -2.34 17.35
CA SER A 78 15.15 -2.36 16.35
C SER A 78 15.11 -3.70 15.61
N ASP A 79 13.91 -4.20 15.38
CA ASP A 79 13.63 -5.26 14.41
C ASP A 79 13.15 -4.62 13.10
N THR A 80 13.52 -5.17 11.95
CA THR A 80 13.20 -4.59 10.63
C THR A 80 12.72 -5.66 9.69
N SER A 81 11.69 -5.37 8.90
CA SER A 81 11.19 -6.28 7.88
C SER A 81 10.81 -5.50 6.62
N PHE A 82 10.87 -6.17 5.48
CA PHE A 82 10.55 -5.62 4.18
C PHE A 82 9.48 -6.48 3.49
N ALA A 83 8.55 -5.84 2.78
CA ALA A 83 7.55 -6.57 2.00
C ALA A 83 7.35 -5.99 0.60
N ILE A 84 7.17 -6.87 -0.39
CA ILE A 84 6.70 -6.51 -1.73
C ILE A 84 5.29 -7.04 -1.88
N ALA A 85 4.38 -6.23 -2.42
CA ALA A 85 3.00 -6.67 -2.66
C ALA A 85 2.48 -6.22 -4.02
N LEU A 86 1.58 -7.04 -4.58
CA LEU A 86 0.79 -6.73 -5.76
C LEU A 86 -0.69 -6.87 -5.41
N SER A 87 -1.47 -5.80 -5.55
CA SER A 87 -2.91 -5.84 -5.27
C SER A 87 -3.73 -5.22 -6.38
N PRO A 88 -4.79 -5.88 -6.87
CA PRO A 88 -5.92 -5.19 -7.47
C PRO A 88 -6.66 -4.39 -6.39
N VAL A 89 -7.01 -3.15 -6.71
CA VAL A 89 -7.69 -2.23 -5.80
C VAL A 89 -8.86 -1.60 -6.52
N LEU A 90 -10.05 -1.80 -5.96
CA LEU A 90 -11.28 -1.11 -6.30
C LEU A 90 -11.26 0.29 -5.67
N ASN A 91 -11.61 1.31 -6.44
CA ASN A 91 -11.79 2.67 -5.97
C ASN A 91 -13.16 3.20 -6.44
N VAL A 92 -14.01 3.58 -5.49
CA VAL A 92 -15.42 3.95 -5.74
C VAL A 92 -15.71 5.31 -5.13
N PRO A 93 -16.21 6.29 -5.89
CA PRO A 93 -16.70 7.56 -5.34
C PRO A 93 -17.88 7.32 -4.39
N ILE A 94 -17.79 7.83 -3.16
CA ILE A 94 -18.85 7.66 -2.14
C ILE A 94 -19.53 8.98 -1.77
N THR A 95 -18.81 10.10 -1.84
CA THR A 95 -19.35 11.43 -1.57
C THR A 95 -18.42 12.52 -2.12
N LYS A 96 -18.72 13.80 -1.86
CA LYS A 96 -17.86 14.93 -2.16
C LYS A 96 -17.73 15.84 -0.94
N LEU A 97 -16.52 16.33 -0.68
CA LEU A 97 -16.27 17.41 0.27
C LEU A 97 -16.14 18.72 -0.53
N GLY A 98 -17.24 19.48 -0.60
CA GLY A 98 -17.35 20.59 -1.54
C GLY A 98 -17.27 20.09 -2.98
N THR A 99 -16.23 20.48 -3.71
CA THR A 99 -15.97 19.99 -5.08
C THR A 99 -15.03 18.79 -5.15
N MET A 100 -14.42 18.39 -4.03
CA MET A 100 -13.40 17.34 -3.97
C MET A 100 -14.05 15.95 -3.81
N PRO A 101 -13.89 15.01 -4.76
CA PRO A 101 -14.37 13.64 -4.61
C PRO A 101 -13.74 12.92 -3.42
N VAL A 102 -14.58 12.25 -2.63
CA VAL A 102 -14.18 11.32 -1.58
C VAL A 102 -14.50 9.91 -2.07
N ASN A 103 -13.48 9.06 -2.10
CA ASN A 103 -13.57 7.72 -2.66
C ASN A 103 -13.21 6.69 -1.59
N PHE A 104 -13.93 5.58 -1.61
CA PHE A 104 -13.61 4.37 -0.87
C PHE A 104 -12.62 3.50 -1.64
N GLU A 105 -11.73 2.82 -0.94
CA GLU A 105 -10.80 1.83 -1.50
C GLU A 105 -11.01 0.47 -0.84
N PHE A 106 -10.95 -0.59 -1.65
CA PHE A 106 -10.90 -1.97 -1.18
C PHE A 106 -10.03 -2.81 -2.11
N GLY A 107 -9.21 -3.71 -1.57
CA GLY A 107 -8.39 -4.58 -2.38
C GLY A 107 -7.94 -5.82 -1.60
N ILE A 108 -7.72 -6.90 -2.34
CA ILE A 108 -7.16 -8.15 -1.84
C ILE A 108 -6.01 -8.49 -2.77
N GLY A 109 -4.80 -8.47 -2.25
CA GLY A 109 -3.58 -8.74 -2.98
C GLY A 109 -2.76 -9.86 -2.39
N MET A 110 -1.56 -10.03 -2.93
CA MET A 110 -0.57 -10.98 -2.47
C MET A 110 0.72 -10.24 -2.17
N SER A 111 1.47 -10.74 -1.19
CA SER A 111 2.71 -10.15 -0.75
C SER A 111 3.73 -11.21 -0.36
N TYR A 112 4.99 -10.79 -0.35
CA TYR A 112 6.12 -11.52 0.19
C TYR A 112 6.78 -10.65 1.25
N VAL A 113 6.85 -11.14 2.48
CA VAL A 113 7.51 -10.51 3.63
C VAL A 113 8.89 -11.16 3.83
N SER A 114 9.93 -10.37 4.04
CA SER A 114 11.31 -10.87 4.18
C SER A 114 11.51 -11.74 5.40
N ASP A 115 10.85 -11.40 6.50
CA ASP A 115 11.03 -12.05 7.80
C ASP A 115 9.70 -12.58 8.31
N THR A 116 9.63 -13.89 8.55
CA THR A 116 8.45 -14.54 9.13
C THR A 116 8.32 -14.30 10.63
N ARG A 117 9.34 -13.71 11.26
CA ARG A 117 9.31 -13.28 12.65
C ARG A 117 9.60 -11.80 12.70
N PHE A 118 8.58 -11.01 13.02
CA PHE A 118 8.69 -9.56 13.04
C PHE A 118 7.84 -9.00 14.18
N ALA A 119 8.35 -7.98 14.87
CA ALA A 119 7.64 -7.29 15.95
C ALA A 119 7.13 -8.21 17.07
N GLY A 120 7.89 -9.27 17.37
CA GLY A 120 7.53 -10.28 18.38
C GLY A 120 6.46 -11.27 17.95
N LYS A 121 6.04 -11.26 16.68
CA LYS A 121 5.07 -12.21 16.11
C LYS A 121 5.76 -13.17 15.14
N ASP A 122 5.31 -14.42 15.11
CA ASP A 122 5.66 -15.40 14.07
C ASP A 122 4.47 -15.51 13.09
N ILE A 123 4.63 -14.99 11.87
CA ILE A 123 3.61 -14.98 10.81
C ILE A 123 3.63 -16.26 9.95
N GLY A 124 4.45 -17.25 10.34
CA GLY A 124 4.51 -18.59 9.77
C GLY A 124 5.28 -18.67 8.45
N VAL A 125 4.75 -18.04 7.40
CA VAL A 125 5.28 -18.12 6.03
C VAL A 125 5.60 -16.75 5.45
N HIS A 126 6.47 -16.67 4.44
CA HIS A 126 6.81 -15.40 3.80
C HIS A 126 5.67 -14.84 2.94
N TYR A 127 4.88 -15.72 2.33
CA TYR A 127 3.75 -15.33 1.50
C TYR A 127 2.54 -14.98 2.36
N GLN A 128 2.03 -13.76 2.21
CA GLN A 128 0.87 -13.26 2.94
C GLN A 128 -0.10 -12.63 1.95
N PHE A 129 -1.40 -12.83 2.13
CA PHE A 129 -2.41 -11.98 1.51
C PHE A 129 -2.28 -10.57 2.05
N GLU A 130 -2.57 -9.57 1.21
CA GLU A 130 -2.65 -8.17 1.63
C GLU A 130 -4.07 -7.68 1.41
N ASP A 131 -4.85 -7.62 2.48
CA ASP A 131 -6.19 -7.05 2.48
C ASP A 131 -6.09 -5.56 2.81
N ARG A 132 -6.81 -4.74 2.07
CA ARG A 132 -6.80 -3.29 2.27
C ARG A 132 -8.18 -2.67 2.17
N ILE A 133 -8.42 -1.69 3.03
CA ILE A 133 -9.63 -0.87 3.02
C ILE A 133 -9.26 0.58 3.36
N GLY A 134 -9.82 1.56 2.65
CA GLY A 134 -9.42 2.95 2.86
C GLY A 134 -10.39 3.99 2.33
N ILE A 135 -10.08 5.25 2.63
CA ILE A 135 -10.80 6.42 2.12
C ILE A 135 -9.76 7.43 1.64
N ASN A 136 -10.01 8.03 0.48
CA ASN A 136 -9.17 9.09 -0.09
C ASN A 136 -9.99 10.28 -0.57
N LEU A 137 -9.35 11.44 -0.55
CA LEU A 137 -9.84 12.72 -1.04
C LEU A 137 -8.99 13.15 -2.24
N SER A 138 -9.65 13.43 -3.36
CA SER A 138 -9.00 14.01 -4.53
C SER A 138 -8.84 15.51 -4.36
N VAL A 139 -7.66 15.93 -3.89
CA VAL A 139 -7.33 17.33 -3.57
C VAL A 139 -7.12 18.15 -4.84
N THR A 140 -6.58 17.53 -5.89
CA THR A 140 -6.44 18.11 -7.23
C THR A 140 -6.77 17.04 -8.28
N PRO A 141 -6.89 17.40 -9.57
CA PRO A 141 -7.04 16.42 -10.64
C PRO A 141 -5.89 15.38 -10.73
N TYR A 142 -4.75 15.67 -10.10
CA TYR A 142 -3.53 14.84 -10.18
C TYR A 142 -3.03 14.36 -8.81
N SER A 143 -3.74 14.67 -7.71
CA SER A 143 -3.27 14.28 -6.38
C SER A 143 -4.39 13.88 -5.44
N ARG A 144 -4.07 12.88 -4.62
CA ARG A 144 -5.00 12.32 -3.63
C ARG A 144 -4.29 12.15 -2.31
N VAL A 145 -5.00 12.41 -1.23
CA VAL A 145 -4.56 12.07 0.13
C VAL A 145 -5.57 11.12 0.72
N GLY A 146 -5.14 10.27 1.64
CA GLY A 146 -6.08 9.38 2.29
C GLY A 146 -5.48 8.61 3.44
N MET A 147 -6.33 7.75 3.97
CA MET A 147 -5.96 6.80 5.00
C MET A 147 -6.47 5.41 4.61
N ARG A 148 -5.72 4.38 4.99
CA ARG A 148 -6.10 2.99 4.75
C ARG A 148 -5.67 2.12 5.90
N TYR A 149 -6.40 1.03 6.09
CA TYR A 149 -6.00 -0.09 6.90
C TYR A 149 -5.48 -1.20 5.98
N LEU A 150 -4.38 -1.84 6.37
CA LEU A 150 -3.79 -3.00 5.70
C LEU A 150 -3.73 -4.15 6.71
N HIS A 151 -4.12 -5.34 6.27
CA HIS A 151 -3.98 -6.58 7.02
C HIS A 151 -3.18 -7.58 6.18
N TYR A 152 -2.15 -8.16 6.79
CA TYR A 152 -1.37 -9.24 6.19
C TYR A 152 -1.59 -10.54 6.95
N SER A 153 -1.99 -11.60 6.24
CA SER A 153 -2.13 -12.94 6.83
C SER A 153 -1.95 -14.05 5.80
N ASN A 154 -1.69 -15.27 6.25
CA ASN A 154 -1.43 -16.41 5.37
C ASN A 154 -2.67 -17.28 5.11
N ALA A 155 -3.86 -16.83 5.54
CA ALA A 155 -5.13 -17.56 5.42
C ALA A 155 -5.10 -19.03 5.91
N GLY A 156 -4.22 -19.35 6.87
CA GLY A 156 -4.09 -20.70 7.43
C GLY A 156 -3.19 -21.64 6.61
N LEU A 157 -2.34 -21.11 5.72
CA LEU A 157 -1.30 -21.89 5.05
C LEU A 157 -0.18 -22.36 6.01
N SER A 158 -0.15 -21.81 7.23
CA SER A 158 0.70 -22.24 8.33
C SER A 158 -0.09 -22.29 9.64
N ASP A 159 0.33 -23.15 10.56
CA ASP A 159 -0.24 -23.24 11.91
C ASP A 159 -0.05 -21.94 12.72
N HIS A 160 0.92 -21.10 12.34
CA HIS A 160 1.16 -19.79 12.92
C HIS A 160 0.65 -18.71 11.96
N ASN A 161 -0.35 -17.92 12.39
CA ASN A 161 -0.92 -16.83 11.60
C ASN A 161 -1.59 -15.75 12.48
N PRO A 162 -0.83 -15.03 13.32
CA PRO A 162 -1.38 -13.93 14.11
C PRO A 162 -1.74 -12.69 13.27
N GLY A 163 -1.24 -12.64 12.02
CA GLY A 163 -1.39 -11.49 11.12
C GLY A 163 -0.56 -10.27 11.52
N LEU A 164 -0.48 -9.30 10.60
CA LEU A 164 0.09 -7.97 10.82
C LEU A 164 -0.89 -6.90 10.35
N ASP A 165 -1.26 -6.01 11.26
CA ASP A 165 -2.18 -4.92 10.98
C ASP A 165 -1.47 -3.57 10.95
N PHE A 166 -1.83 -2.75 9.96
CA PHE A 166 -1.27 -1.42 9.76
C PHE A 166 -2.34 -0.39 9.42
N PHE A 167 -2.14 0.81 9.91
CA PHE A 167 -2.82 2.02 9.48
C PHE A 167 -1.84 2.90 8.71
N ASN A 168 -2.23 3.34 7.52
CA ASN A 168 -1.40 4.20 6.68
C ASN A 168 -2.06 5.56 6.48
N LEU A 169 -1.23 6.59 6.45
CA LEU A 169 -1.56 7.88 5.83
C LEU A 169 -0.80 7.96 4.51
N PHE A 170 -1.47 8.33 3.42
CA PHE A 170 -0.86 8.28 2.10
C PHE A 170 -1.12 9.53 1.28
N TYR A 171 -0.16 9.80 0.39
CA TYR A 171 -0.26 10.77 -0.70
C TYR A 171 0.01 10.08 -2.02
N VAL A 172 -0.78 10.42 -3.03
CA VAL A 172 -0.69 9.87 -4.38
C VAL A 172 -0.52 11.01 -5.36
N ARG A 173 0.37 10.83 -6.34
CA ARG A 173 0.59 11.75 -7.45
C ARG A 173 0.44 11.03 -8.79
N ARG A 174 -0.39 11.60 -9.67
CA ARG A 174 -0.52 11.21 -11.08
C ARG A 174 0.42 12.03 -11.96
N PHE A 175 0.98 11.38 -12.98
CA PHE A 175 1.83 11.98 -14.01
C PHE A 175 1.63 11.32 -15.37
#